data_AF-A0AAW9J0C0-F1
#
_entry.id   AF-A0AAW9J0C0-F1
#
_cell.length_a   1.000
_cell.length_b   1.000
_cell.length_c   1.000
_cell.angle_alpha   90.00
_cell.angle_beta   90.00
_cell.angle_gamma   90.00
#
_symmetry.space_group_name_H-M   'P 1'
#
loop_
_entity.id
_entity.type
_entity.pdbx_description
1 polymer ?
#
loop_
_entity_poly.entity_id
_entity_poly.type
_entity_poly.pdbx_seq_one_letter_code
_entity_poly.pdbx_strand_id
1 'polypeptide(L)' 'MKETTAYFKNFEGTSYEVGVQIGKWVLENSIMLQMILVPENIYPRDKFLAITELLDKYCSGINEEIKGFSDTIGVSPE' A
#
# COMPACT_ATOMS: atom_id res chain seq x y z
N MET A 1 22.67 -5.03 -22.85
CA MET A 1 21.88 -5.49 -21.69
C MET A 1 21.77 -4.30 -20.74
N LYS A 2 20.57 -3.91 -20.31
CA LYS A 2 20.41 -2.85 -19.30
C LYS A 2 20.43 -3.51 -17.92
N GLU A 3 21.27 -3.01 -17.03
CA GLU A 3 21.30 -3.43 -15.63
C GLU A 3 20.41 -2.49 -14.81
N THR A 4 19.70 -3.05 -13.84
CA THR A 4 18.87 -2.29 -12.90
C THR A 4 19.17 -2.76 -11.48
N THR A 5 19.07 -1.85 -10.52
CA THR A 5 19.25 -2.18 -9.10
C THR A 5 17.91 -2.55 -8.49
N ALA A 6 17.81 -3.74 -7.91
CA ALA A 6 16.65 -4.19 -7.15
C ALA A 6 16.98 -4.21 -5.66
N TYR A 7 15.99 -3.88 -4.83
CA TYR A 7 16.11 -3.91 -3.38
C TYR A 7 15.15 -4.96 -2.83
N PHE A 8 15.66 -5.85 -1.98
CA PHE A 8 14.86 -6.83 -1.26
C PHE A 8 14.73 -6.38 0.18
N LYS A 9 13.50 -6.28 0.68
CA LYS A 9 13.20 -6.06 2.09
C LYS A 9 12.26 -7.14 2.57
N ASN A 10 12.53 -7.66 3.76
CA ASN A 10 11.62 -8.52 4.49
C ASN A 10 10.98 -7.69 5.60
N PHE A 11 9.66 -7.80 5.72
CA PHE A 11 8.88 -7.17 6.78
C PHE A 11 8.16 -8.28 7.55
N GLU A 12 8.12 -8.15 8.86
CA GLU A 12 7.54 -9.13 9.76
C GLU A 12 6.63 -8.44 10.77
N GLY A 13 5.60 -9.15 11.23
CA GLY A 13 4.58 -8.64 12.15
C GLY A 13 3.18 -9.01 11.70
N THR A 14 2.19 -8.36 12.30
CA THR A 14 0.81 -8.38 11.78
C THR A 14 0.73 -7.64 10.45
N SER A 15 -0.30 -7.91 9.64
CA SER A 15 -0.45 -7.26 8.34
C SER A 15 -0.49 -5.73 8.44
N TYR A 16 -1.16 -5.18 9.46
CA TYR A 16 -1.15 -3.74 9.72
C TYR A 16 0.26 -3.20 10.01
N GLU A 17 1.04 -3.89 10.86
CA GLU A 17 2.42 -3.49 11.18
C GLU A 17 3.35 -3.58 9.97
N VAL A 18 3.15 -4.57 9.11
CA VAL A 18 3.86 -4.67 7.82
C VAL A 18 3.54 -3.45 6.96
N GLY A 19 2.26 -3.06 6.85
CA GLY A 19 1.83 -1.84 6.16
C GLY A 19 2.53 -0.58 6.67
N VAL A 20 2.63 -0.44 8.00
CA VAL A 20 3.35 0.68 8.63
C VAL A 20 4.83 0.69 8.28
N GLN A 21 5.49 -0.48 8.25
CA GLN A 21 6.91 -0.58 7.88
C GLN A 21 7.14 -0.22 6.40
N ILE A 22 6.24 -0.64 5.50
CA ILE A 22 6.28 -0.26 4.08
C ILE A 22 6.07 1.25 3.94
N GLY A 23 5.10 1.83 4.64
CA GLY A 23 4.82 3.27 4.62
C GLY A 23 6.04 4.09 5.04
N LYS A 24 6.70 3.72 6.15
CA LYS A 24 7.94 4.36 6.60
C LYS A 24 9.04 4.29 5.54
N TRP A 25 9.21 3.15 4.89
CA TRP A 25 10.21 2.98 3.85
C TRP A 25 9.92 3.85 2.61
N VAL A 26 8.65 3.98 2.21
CA VAL A 26 8.26 4.89 1.11
C VAL A 26 8.53 6.34 1.49
N LEU A 27 8.27 6.75 2.73
CA LEU A 27 8.55 8.11 3.21
C LEU A 27 10.05 8.45 3.22
N GLU A 28 10.94 7.46 3.38
CA GLU A 28 12.39 7.63 3.23
C GLU A 28 12.80 7.98 1.78
N ASN A 29 11.91 7.77 0.79
CA ASN A 29 12.18 8.00 -0.63
C ASN A 29 11.08 8.83 -1.29
N SER A 30 11.30 10.14 -1.41
CA SER A 30 10.32 11.09 -1.97
C SER A 30 9.88 10.77 -3.41
N ILE A 31 10.71 10.10 -4.22
CA ILE A 31 10.35 9.68 -5.58
C ILE A 31 9.32 8.55 -5.54
N MET A 32 9.48 7.58 -4.64
CA MET A 32 8.52 6.48 -4.48
C MET A 32 7.15 7.01 -4.05
N LEU A 33 7.12 7.96 -3.12
CA LEU A 33 5.88 8.56 -2.66
C LEU A 33 5.10 9.20 -3.83
N GLN A 34 5.78 9.94 -4.70
CA GLN A 34 5.16 10.55 -5.88
C GLN A 34 4.64 9.53 -6.90
N MET A 35 5.25 8.34 -6.97
CA MET A 35 4.84 7.28 -7.91
C MET A 35 3.62 6.48 -7.42
N ILE A 36 3.39 6.43 -6.10
CA ILE A 36 2.35 5.58 -5.50
C ILE A 36 1.03 6.35 -5.33
N LEU A 37 1.10 7.66 -5.09
CA LEU A 37 -0.09 8.48 -4.90
C LEU A 37 -0.88 8.63 -6.20
N VAL A 38 -2.18 8.40 -6.09
CA VAL A 38 -3.15 8.61 -7.16
C VAL A 38 -4.10 9.75 -6.78
N PRO A 39 -4.77 10.40 -7.76
CA PRO A 39 -5.81 11.38 -7.45
C PRO A 39 -6.95 10.76 -6.64
N GLU A 40 -7.58 11.57 -5.77
CA GLU A 40 -8.79 11.17 -5.05
C GLU A 40 -9.91 10.75 -6.02
N ASN A 41 -10.74 9.79 -5.60
CA ASN A 41 -11.89 9.29 -6.36
C ASN A 41 -11.53 8.71 -7.75
N ILE A 42 -10.31 8.19 -7.94
CA ILE A 42 -9.89 7.55 -9.19
C ILE A 42 -10.78 6.33 -9.55
N TYR A 43 -11.31 5.64 -8.53
CA TYR A 43 -12.22 4.53 -8.70
C TYR A 43 -13.66 4.93 -8.34
N PRO A 44 -14.67 4.52 -9.14
CA PRO A 44 -16.06 4.57 -8.70
C PRO A 44 -16.24 3.81 -7.37
N ARG A 45 -17.04 4.37 -6.45
CA ARG A 45 -17.22 3.83 -5.09
C ARG A 45 -17.66 2.36 -5.08
N ASP A 46 -18.53 1.95 -5.99
CA ASP A 46 -18.99 0.56 -6.12
C ASP A 46 -17.84 -0.39 -6.49
N LYS A 47 -16.91 0.07 -7.33
CA LYS A 47 -15.72 -0.69 -7.72
C LYS A 47 -14.72 -0.78 -6.58
N PHE A 48 -14.50 0.30 -5.85
CA PHE A 48 -13.64 0.29 -4.66
C PHE A 48 -14.10 -0.76 -3.65
N LEU A 49 -15.39 -0.72 -3.27
CA LEU A 49 -15.96 -1.68 -2.33
C LEU A 49 -15.83 -3.13 -2.81
N ALA A 50 -16.11 -3.38 -4.10
CA ALA A 50 -15.96 -4.72 -4.68
C ALA A 50 -14.50 -5.20 -4.65
N ILE A 51 -13.53 -4.31 -4.86
CA ILE A 51 -12.10 -4.64 -4.75
C ILE A 51 -11.76 -4.98 -3.29
N THR A 52 -12.18 -4.15 -2.33
CA THR A 52 -11.95 -4.40 -0.90
C THR A 52 -12.52 -5.75 -0.46
N GLU A 53 -13.75 -6.09 -0.87
CA GLU A 53 -14.38 -7.38 -0.55
C GLU A 53 -13.63 -8.58 -1.16
N LEU A 54 -13.16 -8.45 -2.41
CA LEU A 54 -12.37 -9.49 -3.06
C LEU A 54 -11.03 -9.70 -2.34
N LEU A 55 -10.39 -8.61 -1.93
CA LEU A 55 -9.13 -8.65 -1.19
C LEU A 55 -9.32 -9.30 0.19
N ASP A 56 -10.37 -8.96 0.93
CA ASP A 56 -10.68 -9.62 2.22
C ASP A 56 -10.90 -11.13 2.04
N LYS A 57 -11.59 -11.52 0.96
CA LYS A 57 -11.94 -12.92 0.71
C LYS A 57 -10.75 -13.77 0.29
N TYR A 58 -9.86 -13.24 -0.56
CA TYR A 58 -8.83 -14.03 -1.22
C TYR A 58 -7.41 -13.71 -0.75
N CYS A 59 -7.20 -12.59 -0.06
CA CYS A 59 -5.91 -12.10 0.37
C CYS A 59 -5.97 -11.67 1.85
N SER A 60 -6.17 -12.65 2.75
CA SER A 60 -6.28 -12.41 4.19
C SER A 60 -5.18 -11.47 4.70
N GLY A 61 -5.56 -10.37 5.34
CA GLY A 61 -4.64 -9.38 5.91
C GLY A 61 -4.26 -8.22 4.99
N ILE A 62 -4.53 -8.30 3.68
CA ILE A 62 -4.03 -7.28 2.74
C ILE A 62 -4.69 -5.91 2.96
N ASN A 63 -5.97 -5.86 3.32
CA ASN A 63 -6.66 -4.60 3.57
C ASN A 63 -6.15 -3.94 4.85
N GLU A 64 -5.77 -4.73 5.86
CA GLU A 64 -5.09 -4.25 7.06
C GLU A 64 -3.69 -3.70 6.73
N GLU A 65 -2.95 -4.36 5.83
CA GLU A 65 -1.67 -3.88 5.32
C GLU A 65 -1.79 -2.57 4.55
N ILE A 66 -2.76 -2.47 3.63
CA ILE A 66 -3.08 -1.23 2.91
C ILE A 66 -3.46 -0.12 3.89
N LYS A 67 -4.29 -0.43 4.90
CA LYS A 67 -4.66 0.53 5.93
C LYS A 67 -3.45 1.03 6.72
N GLY A 68 -2.57 0.14 7.18
CA GLY A 68 -1.35 0.53 7.91
C GLY A 68 -0.41 1.38 7.07
N PHE A 69 -0.32 1.09 5.77
CA PHE A 69 0.41 1.91 4.81
C PHE A 69 -0.19 3.32 4.68
N SER A 70 -1.50 3.41 4.38
CA SER A 70 -2.21 4.67 4.17
C SER A 70 -2.19 5.57 5.41
N ASP A 71 -2.43 5.00 6.60
CA ASP A 71 -2.36 5.70 7.88
C ASP A 71 -0.96 6.29 8.11
N THR A 72 0.10 5.59 7.67
CA THR A 72 1.49 6.03 7.85
C THR A 72 1.87 7.18 6.93
N ILE A 73 1.43 7.17 5.67
CA ILE A 73 1.72 8.24 4.72
C ILE A 73 0.73 9.40 4.80
N GLY A 74 -0.31 9.28 5.63
CA GLY A 74 -1.28 10.34 5.92
C GLY A 74 -2.34 10.52 4.82
N VAL A 75 -2.75 9.44 4.16
CA VAL A 75 -3.79 9.46 3.12
C VAL A 75 -4.95 8.55 3.46
N SER A 76 -6.10 8.81 2.84
CA SER A 76 -7.22 7.89 2.85
C SER A 76 -6.88 6.62 2.05
N PRO A 77 -7.29 5.43 2.51
CA PRO A 77 -7.22 4.21 1.69
C PRO A 77 -8.23 4.21 0.52
N GLU A 78 -9.29 5.03 0.57
CA GLU A 78 -10.20 5.37 -0.55
C GLU A 78 -9.60 6.47 -1.44
#